data_AF-A0A3D2HSR4-F1
#
_entry.id   AF-A0A3D2HSR4-F1
#
_cell.length_a   1.000
_cell.length_b   1.000
_cell.length_c   1.000
_cell.angle_alpha   90.00
_cell.angle_beta   90.00
_cell.angle_gamma   90.00
#
_symmetry.space_group_name_H-M   'P 1'
#
loop_
_entity.id
_entity.type
_entity.pdbx_description
1 polymer ?
#
loop_
_entity_poly.entity_id
_entity_poly.type
_entity_poly.pdbx_seq_one_letter_code
_entity_poly.pdbx_strand_id
1 'polypeptide(L)' 'IGQNMFMRAIIKADDGRSIPIMTMGPICITPNLKRKGYGKILLDYSLEKAKELGCGAVCFEGNIDFYGKS' A
#
# COMPACT_ATOMS: atom_id res chain seq x y z
N ILE A 1 -3.06 3.40 16.77
CA ILE A 1 -4.25 3.14 15.91
C ILE A 1 -4.01 1.90 15.06
N GLY A 2 -2.91 1.85 14.33
CA GLY A 2 -2.56 0.77 13.43
C GLY A 2 -1.14 0.90 12.89
N GLN A 3 -0.80 0.08 11.91
CA GLN A 3 0.48 0.11 11.21
C GLN A 3 0.26 -0.10 9.72
N ASN A 4 1.16 0.45 8.91
CA ASN A 4 1.31 0.11 7.51
C ASN A 4 2.80 0.13 7.17
N MET A 5 3.30 -0.94 6.55
CA MET A 5 4.71 -1.11 6.23
C MET A 5 4.93 -0.96 4.72
N PHE A 6 6.02 -0.31 4.35
CA PHE A 6 6.45 -0.15 2.96
C PHE A 6 7.86 -0.68 2.80
N MET A 7 8.10 -1.39 1.70
CA MET A 7 9.40 -1.90 1.32
C MET A 7 9.69 -1.51 -0.14
N ARG A 8 10.91 -1.04 -0.41
CA ARG A 8 11.35 -0.81 -1.79
C ARG A 8 11.52 -2.15 -2.49
N ALA A 9 11.01 -2.24 -3.71
CA ALA A 9 11.13 -3.40 -4.56
C ALA A 9 11.36 -2.99 -6.02
N ILE A 10 11.62 -3.98 -6.87
CA ILE A 10 11.89 -3.77 -8.29
C ILE A 10 11.10 -4.80 -9.09
N ILE A 11 10.36 -4.36 -10.10
CA ILE A 11 9.83 -5.25 -11.14
C ILE A 11 10.92 -5.42 -12.20
N LYS A 12 11.23 -6.68 -12.53
CA LYS A 12 12.03 -7.04 -13.70
C LYS A 12 11.08 -7.27 -14.87
N ALA A 13 11.05 -6.32 -15.81
CA ALA A 13 10.17 -6.39 -16.96
C ALA A 13 10.80 -7.22 -18.09
N ASP A 14 9.95 -7.77 -18.97
CA ASP A 14 10.37 -8.63 -20.08
C ASP A 14 11.24 -7.89 -21.11
N ASP A 15 11.13 -6.56 -21.18
CA ASP A 15 11.95 -5.69 -22.04
C ASP A 15 13.31 -5.32 -21.41
N GLY A 16 13.68 -5.95 -20.29
CA GLY A 16 14.94 -5.74 -19.59
C GLY A 16 14.96 -4.54 -18.63
N ARG A 17 13.89 -3.75 -18.55
CA ARG A 17 13.82 -2.64 -17.59
C ARG A 17 13.74 -3.13 -16.14
N SER A 18 14.32 -2.34 -15.24
CA SER A 18 14.13 -2.45 -13.79
C SER A 18 13.26 -1.30 -13.32
N ILE A 19 12.02 -1.59 -12.97
CA ILE A 19 11.04 -0.57 -12.60
C ILE A 19 11.00 -0.49 -11.06
N PRO A 20 11.44 0.61 -10.45
CA PRO A 20 11.36 0.78 -9.00
C PRO A 20 9.90 0.91 -8.58
N ILE A 21 9.51 0.12 -7.59
CA ILE A 21 8.19 0.14 -6.99
C ILE A 21 8.31 0.13 -5.47
N MET A 22 7.18 0.32 -4.79
CA MET A 22 7.05 -0.10 -3.40
C MET A 22 6.14 -1.32 -3.31
N THR A 23 6.41 -2.16 -2.33
CA THR A 23 5.44 -3.13 -1.82
C THR A 23 4.91 -2.65 -0.49
N MET A 24 3.68 -3.01 -0.17
CA MET A 24 3.01 -2.60 1.05
C MET A 24 2.45 -3.81 1.78
N GLY A 25 2.61 -3.84 3.10
CA GLY A 25 1.99 -4.84 3.97
C GLY A 25 2.90 -5.30 5.11
N PRO A 26 2.32 -5.74 6.25
CA PRO A 26 0.88 -5.77 6.52
C PRO A 26 0.34 -4.37 6.88
N ILE A 27 -0.92 -4.11 6.55
CA ILE A 27 -1.70 -3.01 7.11
C ILE A 27 -2.61 -3.56 8.21
N CYS A 28 -2.60 -2.95 9.39
CA CYS A 28 -3.38 -3.42 10.53
C CYS A 28 -4.03 -2.26 11.28
N ILE A 29 -5.22 -2.51 11.81
CA ILE A 29 -5.91 -1.61 12.76
C ILE A 29 -6.16 -2.40 14.05
N THR A 30 -5.88 -1.78 15.20
CA THR A 30 -6.17 -2.35 16.52
C THR A 30 -7.63 -2.82 16.56
N PRO A 31 -7.93 -4.05 17.07
CA PRO A 31 -9.27 -4.64 16.99
C PRO A 31 -10.40 -3.73 17.46
N ASN A 32 -10.20 -3.01 18.57
CA ASN A 32 -11.19 -2.09 19.17
C ASN A 32 -11.51 -0.85 18.31
N LEU A 33 -10.76 -0.63 17.23
CA LEU A 33 -10.89 0.51 16.32
C LEU A 33 -11.28 0.09 14.89
N LYS A 34 -11.58 -1.20 14.65
CA LYS A 34 -12.02 -1.70 13.34
C LYS A 34 -13.40 -1.12 12.95
N ARG A 35 -13.70 -1.09 11.65
CA ARG A 35 -14.99 -0.64 11.06
C ARG A 35 -15.36 0.83 11.34
N LYS A 36 -14.36 1.66 11.64
CA LYS A 36 -14.50 3.13 11.83
C LYS A 36 -13.85 3.97 10.71
N GLY A 37 -13.50 3.35 9.58
CA GLY A 37 -12.85 4.03 8.45
C GLY A 37 -11.33 4.26 8.58
N TYR A 38 -10.72 4.00 9.75
CA TYR A 38 -9.28 4.25 9.97
C TYR A 38 -8.35 3.47 9.04
N GLY A 39 -8.75 2.28 8.56
CA GLY A 39 -7.97 1.52 7.58
C GLY A 39 -7.80 2.29 6.28
N LYS A 40 -8.89 2.90 5.78
CA LYS A 40 -8.86 3.71 4.56
C LYS A 40 -8.04 4.99 4.77
N ILE A 41 -8.24 5.70 5.88
CA ILE A 41 -7.47 6.91 6.19
C ILE A 41 -5.97 6.62 6.24
N LEU A 42 -5.57 5.53 6.91
CA LEU A 42 -4.17 5.12 6.97
C LEU A 42 -3.61 4.76 5.59
N LEU A 43 -4.39 4.02 4.79
CA LEU A 43 -4.04 3.66 3.42
C LEU A 43 -3.84 4.90 2.55
N ASP A 44 -4.84 5.79 2.49
CA ASP A 44 -4.82 7.01 1.68
C ASP A 44 -3.60 7.88 2.03
N TYR A 45 -3.37 8.13 3.33
CA TYR A 45 -2.19 8.87 3.79
C TYR A 45 -0.88 8.24 3.32
N SER A 46 -0.78 6.92 3.45
CA SER A 46 0.45 6.21 3.14
C SER A 46 0.73 6.09 1.63
N LEU A 47 -0.31 6.04 0.80
CA LEU A 47 -0.17 6.11 -0.66
C LEU A 47 0.29 7.52 -1.11
N GLU A 48 -0.24 8.58 -0.50
CA GLU A 48 0.27 9.94 -0.77
C GLU A 48 1.75 10.08 -0.37
N LYS A 49 2.17 9.48 0.75
CA LYS A 49 3.61 9.44 1.11
C LYS A 49 4.46 8.66 0.13
N ALA A 50 4.00 7.52 -0.37
CA ALA A 50 4.72 6.77 -1.41
C ALA A 50 4.88 7.60 -2.70
N LYS A 51 3.83 8.35 -3.07
CA LYS A 51 3.84 9.26 -4.22
C LYS A 51 4.81 10.42 -4.02
N GLU A 52 4.83 11.07 -2.86
CA GLU A 52 5.79 12.13 -2.51
C GLU A 52 7.26 11.64 -2.59
N LEU A 53 7.50 10.36 -2.30
CA LEU A 53 8.82 9.72 -2.41
C LEU A 53 9.19 9.33 -3.85
N GLY A 54 8.39 9.72 -4.85
CA GLY A 54 8.64 9.49 -6.27
C GLY A 54 8.38 8.05 -6.73
N CYS A 55 7.61 7.26 -5.98
CA CYS A 55 7.34 5.88 -6.36
C CYS A 55 6.30 5.80 -7.46
N GLY A 56 6.65 5.15 -8.57
CA GLY A 56 5.76 5.03 -9.74
C GLY A 56 4.61 4.05 -9.55
N ALA A 57 4.76 3.07 -8.65
CA ALA A 57 3.70 2.11 -8.30
C ALA A 57 3.88 1.57 -6.88
N VAL A 58 2.75 1.14 -6.29
CA VAL A 58 2.70 0.38 -5.03
C VAL A 58 1.96 -0.93 -5.29
N CYS A 59 2.57 -2.05 -4.92
CA CYS A 59 2.00 -3.39 -5.07
C CYS A 59 1.68 -3.99 -3.70
N PHE A 60 0.50 -4.60 -3.56
CA PHE A 60 0.12 -5.34 -2.36
C PHE A 60 -1.01 -6.31 -2.69
N GLU A 61 -1.14 -7.34 -1.86
CA GLU A 61 -2.14 -8.38 -2.00
C GLU A 61 -3.20 -8.22 -0.91
N GLY A 62 -4.46 -8.49 -1.25
CA GLY A 62 -5.55 -8.35 -0.30
C GLY A 62 -6.89 -8.78 -0.86
N ASN A 63 -7.91 -8.71 0.00
CA ASN A 63 -9.28 -9.03 -0.40
C ASN A 63 -9.82 -7.94 -1.35
N ILE A 64 -10.31 -8.36 -2.52
CA ILE A 64 -10.92 -7.47 -3.52
C ILE A 64 -12.14 -6.72 -3.00
N ASP A 65 -12.90 -7.29 -2.07
CA ASP A 65 -14.04 -6.62 -1.44
C ASP A 65 -13.61 -5.45 -0.55
N PHE A 66 -12.34 -5.43 -0.12
CA PHE A 66 -11.78 -4.38 0.73
C PHE A 66 -10.99 -3.33 -0.07
N TYR A 67 -10.24 -3.76 -1.08
CA TYR A 67 -9.36 -2.90 -1.90
C TYR A 67 -9.92 -2.62 -3.30
N GLY A 68 -11.15 -3.02 -3.58
CA GLY A 68 -11.86 -2.68 -4.81
C GLY A 68 -12.01 -1.17 -4.99
N LYS A 69 -12.41 -0.74 -6.18
CA LYS A 69 -12.68 0.67 -6.46
C LYS A 69 -13.75 1.19 -5.49
N SER A 70 -13.42 2.25 -4.76
CA SER A 70 -14.41 3.07 -4.04
C SER A 70 -15.13 4.00 -5.00
#